data_AF-A0A9Q3PDQ8-F1
#
_entry.id   AF-A0A9Q3PDQ8-F1
#
_cell.length_a   1.000
_cell.length_b   1.000
_cell.length_c   1.000
_cell.angle_alpha   90.00
_cell.angle_beta   90.00
_cell.angle_gamma   90.00
#
_symmetry.space_group_name_H-M   'P 1'
#
loop_
_entity.id
_entity.type
_entity.pdbx_description
1 polymer ?
#
loop_
_entity_poly.entity_id
_entity_poly.type
_entity_poly.pdbx_seq_one_letter_code
_entity_poly.pdbx_strand_id
1 'polypeptide(L)'
;MNNCTSQHFILRNDYLNIYGIDINNNKDRYFTIGDNKRKKFAFPPEKREITVIRQVKNVNKEKFVSDQLIEAQISPALTLKMKEELIEVLFQYREAFASNNEQLGAIKGHEVDIMLNVETPYPPLLRRPAYPASPRAREALENHINELMKHIVLRKAGHNEEVKITTPVIITCHNDKSRMVGDFRALNTYTIPDRHPIPRIHETLTQLSKARFITSMNALKGFHQNVLTPHARKLLRIIAHCGIY
;
A
#
# COMPACT_ATOMS: atom_id res chain seq x y z
N MET A 1 18.66 -35.64 -24.50
CA MET A 1 17.96 -35.95 -23.24
C MET A 1 16.49 -35.61 -23.43
N ASN A 2 15.65 -36.60 -23.73
CA ASN A 2 14.27 -36.41 -24.20
C ASN A 2 13.20 -36.46 -23.10
N ASN A 3 13.53 -36.24 -21.83
CA ASN A 3 12.56 -36.32 -20.72
C ASN A 3 12.64 -35.13 -19.77
N CYS A 4 12.47 -33.91 -20.29
CA CYS A 4 12.19 -32.75 -19.44
C CYS A 4 11.17 -31.85 -20.14
N THR A 5 9.88 -32.03 -19.81
CA THR A 5 8.80 -31.11 -20.20
C THR A 5 8.80 -29.88 -19.29
N SER A 6 9.97 -29.25 -19.13
CA SER A 6 10.04 -27.93 -18.50
C SER A 6 9.76 -26.88 -19.57
N GLN A 7 8.58 -26.28 -19.53
CA GLN A 7 8.23 -25.17 -20.43
C GLN A 7 8.94 -23.86 -20.07
N HIS A 8 9.54 -23.76 -18.87
CA HIS A 8 10.14 -22.53 -18.37
C HIS A 8 11.40 -22.85 -17.55
N PHE A 9 12.54 -22.28 -17.96
CA PHE A 9 13.78 -22.33 -17.19
C PHE A 9 14.06 -20.96 -16.58
N ILE A 10 14.25 -20.91 -15.26
CA ILE A 10 14.69 -19.70 -14.57
C ILE A 10 16.21 -19.71 -14.57
N LEU A 11 16.82 -18.89 -15.44
CA LEU A 11 18.25 -18.65 -15.43
C LEU A 11 18.55 -17.52 -14.45
N ARG A 12 19.47 -17.77 -13.52
CA ARG A 12 20.00 -16.73 -12.63
C ARG A 12 21.06 -15.91 -13.36
N ASN A 13 21.33 -14.71 -12.81
CA ASN A 13 22.22 -13.72 -13.41
C ASN A 13 23.68 -14.19 -13.52
N ASP A 14 24.10 -15.07 -12.62
CA ASP A 14 25.39 -15.78 -12.65
C ASP A 14 25.54 -16.62 -13.92
N TYR A 15 24.52 -17.40 -14.29
CA TYR A 15 24.50 -18.20 -15.52
C TYR A 15 24.50 -17.33 -16.78
N LEU A 16 23.78 -16.21 -16.77
CA LEU A 16 23.78 -15.27 -17.90
C LEU A 16 25.17 -14.67 -18.15
N ASN A 17 25.88 -14.29 -17.08
CA ASN A 17 27.25 -13.78 -17.18
C ASN A 17 28.25 -14.83 -17.68
N ILE A 18 28.15 -16.09 -17.25
CA ILE A 18 29.05 -17.17 -17.68
C ILE A 18 29.00 -17.37 -19.20
N TYR A 19 27.82 -17.20 -19.81
CA TYR A 19 27.62 -17.35 -21.25
C TYR A 19 27.63 -16.02 -22.02
N GLY A 20 28.04 -14.91 -21.36
CA GLY A 20 28.14 -13.58 -21.97
C GLY A 20 26.81 -13.05 -22.50
N ILE A 21 25.70 -13.35 -21.82
CA ILE A 21 24.36 -12.90 -22.21
C ILE A 21 24.03 -11.59 -21.51
N ASP A 22 23.99 -10.50 -22.27
CA ASP A 22 23.58 -9.18 -21.79
C ASP A 22 22.12 -8.90 -22.17
N ILE A 23 21.29 -8.59 -21.18
CA ILE A 23 19.88 -8.22 -21.37
C ILE A 23 19.76 -6.69 -21.27
N ASN A 24 19.25 -6.05 -22.32
CA ASN A 24 19.04 -4.61 -22.33
C ASN A 24 17.53 -4.31 -22.31
N ASN A 25 17.09 -3.51 -21.32
CA ASN A 25 15.67 -3.28 -21.03
C ASN A 25 15.18 -1.89 -21.48
N ASN A 26 15.91 -1.23 -22.40
CA ASN A 26 15.46 -0.02 -23.07
C ASN A 26 14.34 -0.33 -24.09
N LYS A 27 13.75 0.73 -24.69
CA LYS A 27 12.51 0.74 -25.50
C LYS A 27 12.23 -0.51 -26.34
N ASP A 28 13.26 -1.14 -26.92
CA ASP A 28 13.18 -2.45 -27.54
C ASP A 28 13.91 -3.49 -26.67
N ARG A 29 13.18 -4.45 -26.08
CA ARG A 29 13.79 -5.54 -25.29
C ARG A 29 14.59 -6.46 -26.21
N TYR A 30 15.91 -6.44 -26.09
CA TYR A 30 16.80 -7.35 -26.81
C TYR A 30 17.90 -7.90 -25.89
N PHE A 31 18.49 -9.01 -26.31
CA PHE A 31 19.69 -9.56 -25.68
C PHE A 31 20.79 -9.79 -26.70
N THR A 32 22.03 -9.81 -26.24
CA THR A 32 23.22 -10.18 -27.03
C THR A 32 23.84 -11.43 -26.43
N ILE A 33 24.49 -12.26 -27.25
CA ILE A 33 25.21 -13.46 -26.79
C ILE A 33 26.69 -13.28 -27.14
N GLY A 34 27.56 -13.36 -26.13
CA GLY A 34 29.01 -13.17 -26.23
C GLY A 34 29.41 -11.71 -26.45
N ASP A 35 30.70 -11.49 -26.72
CA ASP A 35 31.29 -10.14 -26.78
C ASP A 35 30.85 -9.29 -28.00
N ASN A 36 30.10 -9.88 -28.93
CA ASN A 36 29.73 -9.23 -30.18
C ASN A 36 28.40 -8.46 -30.07
N LYS A 37 28.47 -7.25 -29.50
CA LYS A 37 27.33 -6.33 -29.28
C LYS A 37 26.56 -5.89 -30.54
N ARG A 38 27.01 -6.28 -31.74
CA ARG A 38 26.34 -6.00 -33.02
C ARG A 38 25.20 -6.98 -33.33
N LYS A 39 25.28 -8.24 -32.87
CA LYS A 39 24.20 -9.23 -33.06
C LYS A 39 23.20 -9.12 -31.92
N LYS A 40 22.04 -8.54 -32.21
CA LYS A 40 20.94 -8.38 -31.27
C LYS A 40 19.85 -9.40 -31.57
N PHE A 41 19.42 -10.11 -30.54
CA PHE A 41 18.28 -11.01 -30.59
C PHE A 41 17.12 -10.32 -29.88
N ALA A 42 16.06 -10.01 -30.62
CA ALA A 42 14.84 -9.51 -30.01
C ALA A 42 14.12 -10.65 -29.31
N PHE A 43 13.52 -10.37 -28.16
CA PHE A 43 12.50 -11.29 -27.66
C PHE A 43 11.33 -11.25 -28.66
N PRO A 44 10.78 -12.41 -29.06
CA PRO A 44 9.56 -12.41 -29.86
C PRO A 44 8.52 -11.55 -29.12
N PRO A 45 7.76 -10.69 -29.81
CA PRO A 45 6.66 -10.00 -29.17
C PRO A 45 5.77 -11.09 -28.60
N GLU A 46 5.75 -11.22 -27.27
CA GLU A 46 4.73 -12.03 -26.63
C GLU A 46 3.40 -11.40 -27.08
N LYS A 47 2.75 -12.00 -28.08
CA LYS A 47 1.30 -12.03 -28.13
C LYS A 47 0.86 -12.84 -26.92
N ARG A 48 1.01 -12.26 -25.73
CA ARG A 48 -0.02 -12.45 -24.73
C ARG A 48 -1.21 -11.74 -25.33
N GLU A 49 -1.98 -12.48 -26.13
CA GLU A 49 -3.41 -12.35 -26.00
C GLU A 49 -3.66 -12.56 -24.51
N ILE A 50 -3.77 -11.43 -23.79
CA ILE A 50 -4.69 -11.39 -22.68
C ILE A 50 -5.96 -11.87 -23.33
N THR A 51 -6.33 -13.13 -23.11
CA THR A 51 -7.66 -13.59 -23.39
C THR A 51 -8.51 -12.79 -22.41
N VAL A 52 -8.84 -11.56 -22.82
CA VAL A 52 -9.94 -10.80 -22.28
C VAL A 52 -11.06 -11.80 -22.36
N ILE A 53 -11.54 -12.22 -21.20
CA ILE A 53 -12.61 -13.19 -21.04
C ILE A 53 -13.81 -12.61 -21.77
N ARG A 54 -13.90 -12.86 -23.08
CA ARG A 54 -15.05 -12.58 -23.91
C ARG A 54 -16.03 -13.68 -23.60
N GLN A 55 -16.78 -13.48 -22.52
CA GLN A 55 -18.21 -13.70 -22.39
C GLN A 55 -18.61 -13.67 -20.92
N VAL A 56 -18.73 -12.47 -20.35
CA VAL A 56 -19.71 -12.25 -19.28
C VAL A 56 -20.58 -11.08 -19.70
N LYS A 57 -21.86 -11.34 -19.95
CA LYS A 57 -22.89 -10.42 -20.49
C LYS A 57 -23.22 -9.22 -19.58
N ASN A 58 -22.28 -8.67 -18.83
CA ASN A 58 -22.57 -7.62 -17.85
C ASN A 58 -21.49 -6.54 -17.86
N VAL A 59 -21.78 -5.41 -18.51
CA VAL A 59 -20.88 -4.25 -18.70
C VAL A 59 -20.26 -3.76 -17.38
N ASN A 60 -20.97 -3.93 -16.26
CA ASN A 60 -20.49 -3.57 -14.92
C ASN A 60 -19.40 -4.51 -14.38
N LYS A 61 -19.42 -5.81 -14.75
CA LYS A 61 -18.41 -6.79 -14.34
C LYS A 61 -17.08 -6.54 -15.05
N GLU A 62 -17.12 -6.23 -16.35
CA GLU A 62 -15.92 -5.92 -17.13
C GLU A 62 -15.23 -4.66 -16.61
N LYS A 63 -16.01 -3.61 -16.29
CA LYS A 63 -15.48 -2.38 -15.70
C LYS A 63 -14.86 -2.60 -14.31
N PHE A 64 -15.48 -3.42 -13.46
CA PHE A 64 -14.91 -3.77 -12.15
C PHE A 64 -13.56 -4.49 -12.28
N VAL A 65 -13.47 -5.46 -13.20
CA VAL A 65 -12.21 -6.18 -13.45
C VAL A 65 -11.15 -5.23 -14.01
N SER A 66 -11.53 -4.34 -14.94
CA SER A 66 -10.59 -3.40 -15.58
C SER A 66 -10.14 -2.27 -14.68
N ASP A 67 -10.91 -1.88 -13.67
CA ASP A 67 -10.62 -0.68 -12.87
C ASP A 67 -10.07 -1.04 -11.48
N GLN A 68 -10.63 -2.09 -10.84
CA GLN A 68 -10.31 -2.44 -9.45
C GLN A 68 -9.41 -3.68 -9.31
N LEU A 69 -9.37 -4.57 -10.31
CA LEU A 69 -8.56 -5.80 -10.28
C LEU A 69 -7.33 -5.75 -11.20
N ILE A 70 -6.92 -4.56 -11.67
CA ILE A 70 -5.74 -4.39 -12.54
C ILE A 70 -4.48 -5.01 -11.93
N GLU A 71 -4.27 -4.79 -10.63
CA GLU A 71 -3.09 -5.26 -9.90
C GLU A 71 -3.28 -6.67 -9.31
N ALA A 72 -4.46 -7.27 -9.46
CA ALA A 72 -4.76 -8.57 -8.87
C ALA A 72 -4.00 -9.69 -9.57
N GLN A 73 -3.29 -10.51 -8.80
CA GLN A 73 -2.57 -11.67 -9.31
C GLN A 73 -3.40 -12.94 -9.11
N ILE A 74 -4.05 -13.41 -10.18
CA ILE A 74 -4.80 -14.65 -10.19
C ILE A 74 -3.89 -15.80 -10.67
N SER A 75 -3.85 -16.89 -9.91
CA SER A 75 -3.00 -18.04 -10.25
C SER A 75 -3.34 -18.64 -11.62
N PRO A 76 -2.33 -18.94 -12.46
CA PRO A 76 -2.55 -19.58 -13.76
C PRO A 76 -3.05 -21.02 -13.62
N ALA A 77 -2.86 -21.67 -12.47
CA ALA A 77 -3.28 -23.04 -12.21
C ALA A 77 -4.81 -23.21 -12.04
N LEU A 78 -5.55 -22.10 -11.92
CA LEU A 78 -7.01 -22.15 -11.84
C LEU A 78 -7.63 -22.45 -13.21
N THR A 79 -8.58 -23.37 -13.25
CA THR A 79 -9.37 -23.66 -14.45
C THR A 79 -10.25 -22.45 -14.82
N LEU A 80 -10.68 -22.38 -16.08
CA LEU A 80 -11.53 -21.28 -16.56
C LEU A 80 -12.81 -21.13 -15.72
N LYS A 81 -13.48 -22.25 -15.41
CA LYS A 81 -14.68 -22.27 -14.57
C LYS A 81 -14.43 -21.68 -13.17
N MET A 82 -13.30 -22.04 -12.55
CA MET A 82 -12.94 -21.53 -11.22
C MET A 82 -12.61 -20.03 -11.24
N LYS A 83 -12.04 -19.53 -12.34
CA LYS A 83 -11.80 -18.09 -12.51
C LYS A 83 -13.11 -17.33 -12.65
N GLU A 84 -14.06 -17.87 -13.40
CA GLU A 84 -15.40 -17.29 -13.53
C GLU A 84 -16.08 -17.22 -12.15
N GLU A 85 -16.16 -18.33 -11.43
CA GLU A 85 -16.74 -18.40 -10.08
C GLU A 85 -16.07 -17.39 -9.12
N LEU A 86 -14.73 -17.28 -9.16
CA LEU A 86 -13.99 -16.29 -8.36
C LEU A 86 -14.40 -14.85 -8.71
N ILE A 87 -14.47 -14.51 -10.00
CA ILE A 87 -14.86 -13.16 -10.44
C ILE A 87 -16.29 -12.84 -10.00
N GLU A 88 -17.19 -13.82 -9.99
CA GLU A 88 -18.56 -13.61 -9.49
C GLU A 88 -18.60 -13.25 -8.02
N VAL A 89 -17.82 -13.95 -7.20
CA VAL A 89 -17.69 -13.64 -5.76
C VAL A 89 -17.06 -12.27 -5.57
N LEU A 90 -15.97 -11.96 -6.28
CA LEU A 90 -15.31 -10.65 -6.18
C LEU A 90 -16.27 -9.52 -6.57
N PHE A 91 -17.09 -9.71 -7.61
CA PHE A 91 -18.08 -8.73 -8.04
C PHE A 91 -19.25 -8.60 -7.04
N GLN A 92 -19.66 -9.70 -6.41
CA GLN A 92 -20.65 -9.67 -5.34
C GLN A 92 -20.17 -8.78 -4.18
N TYR A 93 -18.90 -8.88 -3.81
CA TYR A 93 -18.26 -8.09 -2.77
C TYR A 93 -17.49 -6.87 -3.29
N ARG A 94 -17.86 -6.33 -4.46
CA ARG A 94 -17.14 -5.20 -5.10
C ARG A 94 -16.98 -3.97 -4.21
N GLU A 95 -17.89 -3.73 -3.29
CA GLU A 95 -17.83 -2.60 -2.34
C GLU A 95 -16.69 -2.71 -1.31
N ALA A 96 -16.13 -3.91 -1.12
CA ALA A 96 -14.96 -4.10 -0.26
C ALA A 96 -13.65 -3.66 -0.93
N PHE A 97 -13.66 -3.48 -2.26
CA PHE A 97 -12.50 -3.05 -3.02
C PHE A 97 -12.57 -1.54 -3.22
N ALA A 98 -11.51 -0.85 -2.81
CA ALA A 98 -11.39 0.60 -2.96
C ALA A 98 -10.30 0.92 -3.99
N SER A 99 -10.58 1.88 -4.87
CA SER A 99 -9.55 2.49 -5.71
C SER A 99 -8.95 3.73 -5.02
N ASN A 100 -7.76 4.15 -5.42
CA ASN A 100 -7.05 5.28 -4.81
C ASN A 100 -7.84 6.61 -4.84
N ASN A 101 -8.84 6.73 -5.72
CA ASN A 101 -9.62 7.95 -5.91
C ASN A 101 -10.89 8.04 -5.06
N GLU A 102 -11.26 6.96 -4.36
CA GLU A 102 -12.49 6.89 -3.57
C GLU A 102 -12.25 7.34 -2.11
N GLN A 103 -13.33 7.71 -1.43
CA GLN A 103 -13.28 7.99 0.00
C GLN A 103 -12.92 6.71 0.77
N LEU A 104 -12.09 6.85 1.80
CA LEU A 104 -11.75 5.71 2.63
C LEU A 104 -12.97 5.31 3.47
N GLY A 105 -13.18 4.00 3.59
CA GLY A 105 -14.14 3.46 4.53
C GLY A 105 -13.72 3.76 5.98
N ALA A 106 -14.70 3.75 6.88
CA ALA A 106 -14.49 3.83 8.32
C ALA A 106 -15.05 2.57 8.99
N ILE A 107 -14.28 2.01 9.93
CA ILE A 107 -14.70 0.83 10.69
C ILE A 107 -15.85 1.24 11.61
N LYS A 108 -16.99 0.53 11.50
CA LYS A 108 -18.18 0.79 12.31
C LYS A 108 -18.11 -0.01 13.61
N GLY A 109 -18.48 0.62 14.72
CA GLY A 109 -18.57 -0.06 16.03
C GLY A 109 -17.24 -0.28 16.74
N HIS A 110 -16.15 0.29 16.24
CA HIS A 110 -14.84 0.23 16.87
C HIS A 110 -14.18 1.61 16.84
N GLU A 111 -14.01 2.20 18.02
CA GLU A 111 -13.27 3.44 18.20
C GLU A 111 -11.97 3.16 18.94
N VAL A 112 -10.88 3.74 18.46
CA VAL A 112 -9.57 3.65 19.07
C VAL A 112 -9.39 4.83 20.01
N ASP A 113 -9.11 4.52 21.28
CA ASP A 113 -8.68 5.50 22.27
C ASP A 113 -7.18 5.36 22.56
N ILE A 114 -6.58 6.42 23.10
CA ILE A 114 -5.17 6.45 23.49
C ILE A 114 -5.09 6.90 24.94
N MET A 115 -4.54 6.02 25.78
CA MET A 115 -4.30 6.31 27.19
C MET A 115 -2.88 6.80 27.38
N LEU A 116 -2.73 7.90 28.12
CA LEU A 116 -1.44 8.44 28.52
C LEU A 116 -1.16 8.11 29.99
N ASN A 117 0.10 7.95 30.35
CA ASN A 117 0.58 7.79 31.73
C ASN A 117 0.81 9.14 32.45
N VAL A 118 0.40 10.25 31.82
CA VAL A 118 0.50 11.62 32.33
C VAL A 118 -0.83 12.33 32.17
N GLU A 119 -1.11 13.23 33.11
CA GLU A 119 -2.32 14.05 33.12
C GLU A 119 -2.01 15.52 32.80
N THR A 120 -3.05 16.34 32.68
CA THR A 120 -2.89 17.79 32.50
C THR A 120 -2.46 18.46 33.81
N PRO A 121 -1.50 19.41 33.80
CA PRO A 121 -0.84 19.98 32.63
C PRO A 121 0.20 19.02 32.01
N TYR A 122 0.12 18.86 30.68
CA TYR A 122 1.00 17.94 29.97
C TYR A 122 2.46 18.42 29.94
N PRO A 123 3.44 17.49 29.91
CA PRO A 123 4.85 17.84 29.76
C PRO A 123 5.12 18.70 28.51
N PRO A 124 6.06 19.67 28.57
CA PRO A 124 6.41 20.51 27.42
C PRO A 124 6.83 19.72 26.16
N LEU A 125 7.36 18.51 26.34
CA LEU A 125 7.76 17.62 25.25
C LEU A 125 6.58 17.22 24.34
N LEU A 126 5.34 17.27 24.83
CA LEU A 126 4.13 16.97 24.04
C LEU A 126 3.64 18.16 23.21
N ARG A 127 4.14 19.38 23.45
CA ARG A 127 3.81 20.58 22.67
C ARG A 127 4.99 20.99 21.80
N ARG A 128 5.19 20.27 20.70
CA ARG A 128 6.33 20.48 19.80
C ARG A 128 5.98 21.46 18.67
N PRO A 129 6.91 22.36 18.28
CA PRO A 129 6.70 23.26 17.15
C PRO A 129 6.82 22.52 15.81
N ALA A 130 6.27 23.09 14.74
CA ALA A 130 6.51 22.61 13.38
C ALA A 130 8.01 22.64 13.07
N TYR A 131 8.48 21.62 12.34
CA TYR A 131 9.85 21.64 11.84
C TYR A 131 9.99 22.62 10.67
N PRO A 132 11.16 23.29 10.54
CA PRO A 132 11.46 24.06 9.35
C PRO A 132 11.54 23.11 8.14
N ALA A 133 10.89 23.51 7.06
CA ALA A 133 10.82 22.74 5.82
C ALA A 133 11.25 23.60 4.63
N SER A 134 11.99 23.00 3.69
CA SER A 134 12.36 23.66 2.44
C SER A 134 11.11 23.95 1.59
N PRO A 135 11.15 24.89 0.63
CA PRO A 135 10.00 25.20 -0.22
C PRO A 135 9.39 23.96 -0.89
N ARG A 136 10.24 23.07 -1.41
CA ARG A 136 9.81 21.80 -2.00
C ARG A 136 9.13 20.86 -0.99
N ALA A 137 9.64 20.80 0.24
CA ALA A 137 9.02 19.98 1.28
C ALA A 137 7.67 20.56 1.74
N ARG A 138 7.54 21.90 1.78
CA ARG A 138 6.28 22.58 2.12
C ARG A 138 5.19 22.29 1.10
N GLU A 139 5.51 22.37 -0.19
CA GLU A 139 4.58 22.01 -1.27
C GLU A 139 4.13 20.54 -1.15
N ALA A 140 5.07 19.63 -0.91
CA ALA A 140 4.74 18.22 -0.69
C ALA A 140 3.86 18.00 0.55
N LEU A 141 4.13 18.68 1.67
CA LEU A 141 3.29 18.62 2.87
C LEU A 141 1.87 19.09 2.59
N GLU A 142 1.71 20.22 1.90
CA GLU A 142 0.39 20.75 1.55
C GLU A 142 -0.40 19.77 0.67
N ASN A 143 0.25 19.15 -0.31
CA ASN A 143 -0.37 18.12 -1.16
C ASN A 143 -0.86 16.92 -0.34
N HIS A 144 -0.01 16.37 0.55
CA HIS A 144 -0.39 15.25 1.42
C HIS A 144 -1.51 15.61 2.40
N ILE A 145 -1.47 16.80 2.99
CA ILE A 145 -2.52 17.28 3.91
C ILE A 145 -3.85 17.43 3.17
N ASN A 146 -3.84 18.03 1.98
CA ASN A 146 -5.05 18.21 1.16
C ASN A 146 -5.64 16.85 0.72
N GLU A 147 -4.79 15.88 0.37
CA GLU A 147 -5.23 14.52 0.05
C GLU A 147 -5.91 13.86 1.26
N LEU A 148 -5.31 13.93 2.45
CA LEU A 148 -5.88 13.36 3.66
C LEU A 148 -7.16 14.08 4.12
N MET A 149 -7.27 15.40 3.89
CA MET A 149 -8.51 16.13 4.11
C MET A 149 -9.61 15.69 3.13
N LYS A 150 -9.27 15.46 1.85
CA LYS A 150 -10.22 14.94 0.85
C LYS A 150 -10.75 13.56 1.21
N HIS A 151 -9.91 12.72 1.82
CA HIS A 151 -10.31 11.41 2.35
C HIS A 151 -10.97 11.46 3.74
N ILE A 152 -11.23 12.65 4.31
CA ILE A 152 -11.88 12.83 5.62
C ILE A 152 -11.05 12.22 6.78
N VAL A 153 -9.73 12.08 6.58
CA VAL A 153 -8.81 11.59 7.61
C VAL A 153 -8.34 12.72 8.52
N LEU A 154 -8.10 13.89 7.95
CA LEU A 154 -7.64 15.09 8.67
C LEU A 154 -8.68 16.20 8.62
N ARG A 155 -8.68 17.04 9.66
CA ARG A 155 -9.49 18.27 9.72
C ARG A 155 -8.67 19.36 10.40
N LYS A 156 -8.62 20.55 9.79
CA LYS A 156 -7.97 21.71 10.40
C LYS A 156 -8.57 22.03 11.78
N ALA A 157 -7.70 22.25 12.76
CA ALA A 157 -8.14 22.66 14.10
C ALA A 157 -8.82 24.04 14.05
N GLY A 158 -9.95 24.18 14.75
CA GLY A 158 -10.68 25.44 14.82
C GLY A 158 -9.96 26.50 15.65
N HIS A 159 -10.21 27.78 15.36
CA HIS A 159 -9.61 28.90 16.09
C HIS A 159 -9.90 28.90 17.60
N ASN A 160 -11.03 28.32 18.01
CA ASN A 160 -11.46 28.25 19.40
C ASN A 160 -11.06 26.94 20.11
N GLU A 161 -10.35 26.04 19.42
CA GLU A 161 -9.93 24.77 20.01
C GLU A 161 -8.64 24.95 20.81
N GLU A 162 -8.68 24.59 22.09
CA GLU A 162 -7.47 24.57 22.91
C GLU A 162 -6.51 23.46 22.42
N VAL A 163 -5.29 23.86 22.03
CA VAL A 163 -4.25 22.93 21.57
C VAL A 163 -3.24 22.66 22.67
N LYS A 164 -3.37 21.50 23.32
CA LYS A 164 -2.47 21.07 24.39
C LYS A 164 -1.27 20.25 23.90
N ILE A 165 -1.46 19.45 22.85
CA ILE A 165 -0.47 18.53 22.28
C ILE A 165 -0.34 18.79 20.78
N THR A 166 0.89 18.76 20.26
CA THR A 166 1.21 18.92 18.84
C THR A 166 2.36 18.01 18.43
N THR A 167 2.17 17.28 17.33
CA THR A 167 3.19 16.40 16.74
C THR A 167 3.66 16.97 15.40
N PRO A 168 4.95 17.29 15.22
CA PRO A 168 5.43 17.84 13.96
C PRO A 168 5.51 16.76 12.89
N VAL A 169 5.27 17.18 11.65
CA VAL A 169 5.40 16.32 10.47
C VAL A 169 6.63 16.68 9.65
N ILE A 170 7.21 15.67 9.00
CA ILE A 170 8.30 15.81 8.04
C ILE A 170 7.95 15.12 6.73
N ILE A 171 8.64 15.50 5.66
CA ILE A 171 8.61 14.77 4.39
C ILE A 171 9.84 13.90 4.29
N THR A 172 9.61 12.65 3.95
CA THR A 172 10.64 11.70 3.54
C THR A 172 10.41 11.32 2.09
N CYS A 173 11.47 11.10 1.33
CA CYS A 173 11.37 10.70 -0.08
C CYS A 173 11.96 9.30 -0.24
N HIS A 174 11.26 8.45 -0.99
CA HIS A 174 11.72 7.11 -1.31
C HIS A 174 11.22 6.70 -2.70
N ASN A 175 12.12 6.30 -3.60
CA ASN A 175 11.82 5.97 -5.00
C ASN A 175 10.99 7.07 -5.69
N ASP A 176 11.45 8.32 -5.61
CA ASP A 176 10.78 9.51 -6.16
C ASP A 176 9.38 9.82 -5.63
N LYS A 177 8.90 9.07 -4.62
CA LYS A 177 7.63 9.33 -3.94
C LYS A 177 7.88 9.98 -2.59
N SER A 178 7.22 11.11 -2.34
CA SER A 178 7.23 11.76 -1.03
C SER A 178 6.22 11.07 -0.10
N ARG A 179 6.54 11.02 1.19
CA ARG A 179 5.68 10.52 2.27
C ARG A 179 5.72 11.49 3.43
N MET A 180 4.54 11.89 3.90
CA MET A 180 4.39 12.63 5.15
C MET A 180 4.55 11.67 6.33
N VAL A 181 5.40 12.04 7.30
CA VAL A 181 5.69 11.24 8.49
C VAL A 181 5.52 12.12 9.73
N GLY A 182 4.65 11.70 10.66
CA GLY A 182 4.49 12.35 11.97
C GLY A 182 5.52 11.84 12.98
N ASP A 183 6.15 12.75 13.71
CA ASP A 183 7.14 12.41 14.73
C ASP A 183 6.50 12.16 16.10
N PHE A 184 5.82 11.02 16.23
CA PHE A 184 5.10 10.62 17.45
C PHE A 184 6.00 10.11 18.59
N ARG A 185 7.33 10.23 18.50
CA ARG A 185 8.25 9.70 19.53
C ARG A 185 7.97 10.28 20.92
N ALA A 186 7.70 11.59 20.98
CA ALA A 186 7.33 12.26 22.21
C ALA A 186 6.03 11.71 22.80
N LEU A 187 4.98 11.57 21.97
CA LEU A 187 3.70 11.02 22.39
C LEU A 187 3.84 9.58 22.87
N ASN A 188 4.53 8.73 22.10
CA ASN A 188 4.75 7.33 22.41
C ASN A 188 5.49 7.09 23.74
N THR A 189 6.29 8.05 24.21
CA THR A 189 6.97 7.96 25.52
C THR A 189 5.97 8.01 26.67
N TYR A 190 4.84 8.67 26.47
CA TYR A 190 3.78 8.83 27.47
C TYR A 190 2.56 7.93 27.20
N THR A 191 2.50 7.25 26.06
CA THR A 191 1.41 6.33 25.74
C THR A 191 1.53 5.03 26.54
N ILE A 192 0.44 4.62 27.19
CA ILE A 192 0.36 3.31 27.83
C ILE A 192 0.32 2.23 26.73
N PRO A 193 1.27 1.27 26.70
CA PRO A 193 1.34 0.28 25.64
C PRO A 193 0.18 -0.72 25.76
N ASP A 194 -0.60 -0.84 24.68
CA ASP A 194 -1.56 -1.93 24.52
C ASP A 194 -0.86 -3.17 23.95
N ARG A 195 -0.92 -4.29 24.68
CA ARG A 195 -0.27 -5.55 24.29
C ARG A 195 -1.30 -6.52 23.76
N HIS A 196 -1.61 -6.40 22.47
CA HIS A 196 -2.37 -7.43 21.77
C HIS A 196 -1.43 -8.53 21.24
N PRO A 197 -1.72 -9.83 21.46
CA PRO A 197 -0.88 -10.91 20.97
C PRO A 197 -0.96 -10.99 19.44
N ILE A 198 0.11 -10.61 18.75
CA ILE A 198 0.24 -10.83 17.32
C ILE A 198 0.69 -12.28 17.10
N PRO A 199 -0.03 -13.08 16.29
CA PRO A 199 0.34 -14.47 16.03
C PRO A 199 1.74 -14.55 15.41
N ARG A 200 2.50 -15.59 15.76
CA ARG A 200 3.84 -15.79 15.18
C ARG A 200 3.69 -16.24 13.73
N ILE A 201 4.61 -15.81 12.87
CA ILE A 201 4.62 -16.17 11.44
C ILE A 201 4.53 -17.70 11.24
N HIS A 202 5.26 -18.48 12.05
CA HIS A 202 5.22 -19.95 11.98
C HIS A 202 3.85 -20.55 12.31
N GLU A 203 3.11 -19.96 13.26
CA GLU A 203 1.77 -20.43 13.62
C GLU A 203 0.81 -20.18 12.45
N THR A 204 0.85 -18.97 11.88
CA THR A 204 0.04 -18.60 10.71
C THR A 204 0.36 -19.50 9.50
N LEU A 205 1.65 -19.78 9.22
CA LEU A 205 2.04 -20.67 8.12
C LEU A 205 1.59 -22.12 8.35
N THR A 206 1.64 -22.60 9.59
CA THR A 206 1.17 -23.96 9.93
C THR A 206 -0.34 -24.08 9.71
N GLN A 207 -1.11 -23.05 10.05
CA GLN A 207 -2.56 -23.01 9.78
C GLN A 207 -2.86 -23.03 8.27
N LEU A 208 -2.00 -22.41 7.45
CA LEU A 208 -2.15 -22.40 5.99
C LEU A 208 -1.73 -23.72 5.31
N SER A 209 -1.00 -24.61 5.99
CA SER A 209 -0.43 -25.84 5.39
C SER A 209 -1.47 -26.79 4.76
N LYS A 210 -2.72 -26.77 5.24
CA LYS A 210 -3.81 -27.61 4.72
C LYS A 210 -4.73 -26.87 3.73
N ALA A 211 -4.45 -25.60 3.44
CA ALA A 211 -5.27 -24.80 2.55
C ALA A 211 -5.06 -25.22 1.08
N ARG A 212 -6.16 -25.47 0.37
CA ARG A 212 -6.13 -25.77 -1.08
C ARG A 212 -6.04 -24.51 -1.94
N PHE A 213 -6.56 -23.39 -1.42
CA PHE A 213 -6.51 -22.07 -2.02
C PHE A 213 -6.05 -21.08 -0.97
N ILE A 214 -5.13 -20.21 -1.34
CA ILE A 214 -4.63 -19.13 -0.48
C ILE A 214 -4.97 -17.83 -1.18
N THR A 215 -5.61 -16.93 -0.44
CA THR A 215 -5.86 -15.55 -0.87
C THR A 215 -5.05 -14.63 0.02
N SER A 216 -4.44 -13.62 -0.58
CA SER A 216 -3.72 -12.57 0.13
C SER A 216 -4.34 -11.25 -0.27
N MET A 217 -4.83 -10.50 0.72
CA MET A 217 -5.48 -9.20 0.53
C MET A 217 -4.79 -8.18 1.43
N ASN A 218 -4.67 -6.95 0.94
CA ASN A 218 -4.11 -5.85 1.71
C ASN A 218 -5.15 -4.73 1.85
N ALA A 219 -5.29 -4.19 3.06
CA ALA A 219 -6.19 -3.08 3.32
C ALA A 219 -5.57 -1.77 2.82
N LEU A 220 -6.26 -1.08 1.91
CA LEU A 220 -5.85 0.24 1.43
C LEU A 220 -5.86 1.24 2.59
N LYS A 221 -4.70 1.82 2.93
CA LYS A 221 -4.58 2.84 3.99
C LYS A 221 -5.23 2.38 5.32
N GLY A 222 -5.12 1.09 5.67
CA GLY A 222 -5.90 0.45 6.74
C GLY A 222 -5.94 1.19 8.08
N PHE A 223 -4.81 1.78 8.53
CA PHE A 223 -4.79 2.55 9.78
C PHE A 223 -5.69 3.79 9.77
N HIS A 224 -5.87 4.43 8.61
CA HIS A 224 -6.73 5.60 8.45
C HIS A 224 -8.22 5.28 8.50
N GLN A 225 -8.59 4.00 8.43
CA GLN A 225 -9.98 3.54 8.54
C GLN A 225 -10.42 3.36 10.01
N ASN A 226 -9.47 3.39 10.96
CA ASN A 226 -9.76 3.35 12.39
C ASN A 226 -10.33 4.70 12.85
N VAL A 227 -11.54 4.68 13.39
CA VAL A 227 -12.16 5.86 13.97
C VAL A 227 -11.55 6.13 15.34
N LEU A 228 -11.21 7.39 15.60
CA LEU A 228 -10.63 7.83 16.87
C LEU A 228 -11.69 8.45 17.79
N THR A 229 -11.61 8.18 19.08
CA THR A 229 -12.45 8.86 20.09
C THR A 229 -12.21 10.38 20.05
N PRO A 230 -13.18 11.21 20.50
CA PRO A 230 -12.97 12.66 20.64
C PRO A 230 -11.75 13.03 21.50
N HIS A 231 -11.38 12.17 22.45
CA HIS A 231 -10.21 12.32 23.29
C HIS A 231 -8.92 12.06 22.51
N ALA A 232 -8.78 10.87 21.90
CA ALA A 232 -7.60 10.49 21.12
C ALA A 232 -7.33 11.45 19.94
N ARG A 233 -8.39 11.97 19.30
CA ARG A 233 -8.25 12.99 18.25
C ARG A 233 -7.49 14.24 18.69
N LYS A 234 -7.62 14.64 19.96
CA LYS A 234 -6.89 15.81 20.50
C LYS A 234 -5.42 15.50 20.77
N LEU A 235 -5.08 14.23 21.06
CA LEU A 235 -3.72 13.78 21.33
C LEU A 235 -2.92 13.60 20.03
N LEU A 236 -3.58 13.17 18.94
CA LEU A 236 -2.96 12.89 17.64
C LEU A 236 -2.87 14.10 16.71
N ARG A 237 -3.04 15.33 17.23
CA ARG A 237 -2.92 16.55 16.43
C ARG A 237 -1.54 16.68 15.82
N ILE A 238 -1.51 17.00 14.53
CA ILE A 238 -0.28 17.25 13.79
C ILE A 238 -0.09 18.74 13.55
N ILE A 239 1.17 19.18 13.50
CA ILE A 239 1.53 20.56 13.21
C ILE A 239 2.47 20.63 12.01
N ALA A 240 2.10 21.46 11.05
CA ALA A 240 2.87 21.78 9.85
C ALA A 240 2.97 23.31 9.70
N HIS A 241 3.73 23.77 8.69
CA HIS A 241 3.90 25.20 8.43
C HIS A 241 2.59 25.93 8.06
N CYS A 242 1.59 25.20 7.57
CA CYS A 242 0.27 25.71 7.18
C CYS A 242 -0.77 25.67 8.31
N GLY A 243 -0.45 25.08 9.46
CA GLY A 243 -1.31 25.07 10.65
C GLY A 243 -1.34 23.75 11.40
N ILE A 244 -2.35 23.61 12.25
CA ILE A 244 -2.60 22.43 13.10
C ILE A 244 -3.82 21.69 12.55
N TYR A 245 -3.70 20.37 12.44
CA TYR A 245 -4.70 19.46 11.89
C TYR A 245 -4.94 18.27 12.82
#